data_AF-A0A945QEE2-F1
#
_entry.id   AF-A0A945QEE2-F1
#
_cell.length_a   1.000
_cell.length_b   1.000
_cell.length_c   1.000
_cell.angle_alpha   90.00
_cell.angle_beta   90.00
_cell.angle_gamma   90.00
#
_symmetry.space_group_name_H-M   'P 1'
#
loop_
_entity.id
_entity.type
_entity.pdbx_description
1 polymer ?
#
loop_
_entity_poly.entity_id
_entity_poly.type
_entity_poly.pdbx_seq_one_letter_code
_entity_poly.pdbx_strand_id
1 'polypeptide(L)'
;MAQNATYLDYNSGAPPRAQMLSVMGQVLGREGNASSVHGSGRLARQSIETARCQVAALAGADPSAVVFTSGGTEANNTALANYAPSQVIVSQIEHDSVYRAVPGALEVAVTSQGRVDLDS
;
A
#
# COMPACT_ATOMS: atom_id res chain seq x y z
N MET A 1 3.28 -26.72 20.40
CA MET A 1 3.64 -25.64 19.45
C MET A 1 4.88 -26.10 18.70
N ALA A 2 4.88 -26.06 17.36
CA ALA A 2 6.00 -26.54 16.56
C ALA A 2 7.20 -25.61 16.77
N GLN A 3 8.13 -25.99 17.65
CA GLN A 3 9.29 -25.18 18.06
C GLN A 3 10.39 -25.08 16.97
N ASN A 4 10.08 -25.31 15.69
CA ASN A 4 11.04 -25.21 14.58
C ASN A 4 10.35 -25.13 13.18
N ALA A 5 9.22 -24.43 13.06
CA ALA A 5 8.58 -24.24 11.76
C ALA A 5 9.30 -23.14 10.96
N THR A 6 9.79 -23.47 9.76
CA THR A 6 10.30 -22.47 8.81
C THR A 6 9.13 -21.88 8.04
N TYR A 7 8.92 -20.56 8.13
CA TYR A 7 7.86 -19.86 7.41
C TYR A 7 8.37 -19.42 6.02
N LEU A 8 7.77 -19.96 4.97
CA LEU A 8 8.21 -19.80 3.57
C LEU A 8 7.15 -19.11 2.69
N ASP A 9 6.33 -18.23 3.28
CA ASP A 9 5.23 -17.55 2.57
C ASP A 9 5.22 -16.03 2.80
N TYR A 10 6.40 -15.39 2.73
CA TYR A 10 6.54 -13.94 2.93
C TYR A 10 5.81 -13.10 1.87
N ASN A 11 5.45 -13.70 0.73
CA ASN A 11 4.68 -13.03 -0.32
C ASN A 11 3.22 -12.76 0.10
N SER A 12 2.62 -13.62 0.95
CA SER A 12 1.27 -13.37 1.47
C SER A 12 1.27 -12.40 2.66
N GLY A 13 2.31 -12.46 3.50
CA GLY A 13 2.55 -11.53 4.59
C GLY A 13 3.85 -11.81 5.30
N ALA A 14 4.59 -10.76 5.67
CA ALA A 14 5.84 -10.89 6.41
C ALA A 14 5.62 -10.61 7.91
N PRO A 15 6.29 -11.35 8.82
CA PRO A 15 6.34 -11.00 10.22
C PRO A 15 6.88 -9.56 10.40
N PRO A 16 6.28 -8.75 11.30
CA PRO A 16 6.75 -7.39 11.51
C PRO A 16 8.17 -7.39 12.08
N ARG A 17 9.00 -6.45 11.60
CA ARG A 17 10.34 -6.25 12.14
C ARG A 17 10.27 -5.74 13.58
N ALA A 18 11.21 -6.13 14.44
CA ALA A 18 11.25 -5.67 15.83
C ALA A 18 11.29 -4.14 15.96
N GLN A 19 11.97 -3.43 15.03
CA GLN A 19 11.99 -1.96 15.04
C GLN A 19 10.60 -1.36 14.78
N MET A 20 9.82 -1.97 13.88
CA MET A 20 8.45 -1.52 13.60
C MET A 20 7.56 -1.69 14.83
N LEU A 21 7.64 -2.84 15.50
CA LEU A 21 6.87 -3.09 16.72
C LEU A 21 7.20 -2.08 17.83
N SER A 22 8.47 -1.74 18.00
CA SER A 22 8.90 -0.74 18.98
C SER A 22 8.34 0.66 18.68
N VAL A 23 8.43 1.11 17.43
CA VAL A 23 7.91 2.42 17.01
C VAL A 23 6.38 2.47 17.17
N MET A 24 5.68 1.42 16.74
CA MET A 24 4.22 1.36 16.87
C MET A 24 3.77 1.37 18.33
N GLY A 25 4.48 0.67 19.22
CA GLY A 25 4.22 0.74 20.66
C GLY A 25 4.33 2.16 21.23
N GLN A 26 5.34 2.92 20.78
CA GLN A 26 5.49 4.32 21.18
C GLN A 26 4.38 5.22 20.61
N VAL A 27 3.98 5.00 19.35
CA VAL A 27 2.94 5.80 18.70
C VAL A 27 1.57 5.54 19.32
N LEU A 28 1.22 4.28 19.57
CA LEU A 28 -0.06 3.88 20.16
C LEU A 28 -0.22 4.36 21.62
N GLY A 29 0.88 4.55 22.34
CA GLY A 29 0.88 5.10 23.69
C GLY A 29 0.76 6.63 23.77
N ARG A 30 0.73 7.35 22.64
CA ARG A 30 0.62 8.82 22.60
C ARG A 30 -0.82 9.26 22.39
N GLU A 31 -1.21 10.34 23.06
CA GLU A 31 -2.48 11.02 22.82
C GLU A 31 -2.34 12.05 21.69
N GLY A 32 -3.45 12.31 20.99
CA GLY A 32 -3.54 13.41 20.03
C GLY A 32 -4.18 13.00 18.71
N ASN A 33 -5.02 13.88 18.18
CA ASN A 33 -5.58 13.77 16.84
C ASN A 33 -4.75 14.66 15.89
N ALA A 34 -4.22 14.10 14.80
CA ALA A 34 -3.40 14.83 13.84
C ALA A 34 -4.14 15.98 13.10
N SER A 35 -5.47 16.01 13.20
CA SER A 35 -6.32 17.11 12.71
C SER A 35 -6.49 18.24 13.73
N SER A 36 -6.10 18.03 15.00
CA SER A 36 -6.21 19.04 16.04
C SER A 36 -5.08 20.06 15.99
N VAL A 37 -5.40 21.33 16.27
CA VAL A 37 -4.43 22.43 16.26
C VAL A 37 -3.63 22.57 17.56
N HIS A 38 -4.04 21.92 18.64
CA HIS A 38 -3.34 21.97 19.94
C HIS A 38 -2.01 21.17 19.93
N GLY A 39 -1.20 21.34 20.98
CA GLY A 39 0.17 20.81 21.04
C GLY A 39 0.28 19.31 20.72
N SER A 40 -0.50 18.46 21.38
CA SER A 40 -0.51 17.01 21.12
C SER A 40 -0.97 16.66 19.70
N GLY A 41 -1.92 17.41 19.12
CA GLY A 41 -2.34 17.22 17.73
C GLY A 41 -1.24 17.55 16.72
N ARG A 42 -0.50 18.64 16.94
CA ARG A 42 0.66 19.00 16.09
C ARG A 42 1.78 17.96 16.16
N LEU A 43 2.04 17.37 17.32
CA LEU A 43 3.02 16.29 17.49
C LEU A 43 2.59 15.01 16.75
N ALA A 44 1.29 14.65 16.82
CA ALA A 44 0.74 13.54 16.05
C ALA A 44 0.87 13.80 14.54
N ARG A 45 0.52 15.01 14.07
CA ARG A 45 0.68 15.42 12.67
C ARG A 45 2.13 15.35 12.21
N GLN A 46 3.07 15.84 13.02
CA GLN A 46 4.50 15.79 12.69
C GLN A 46 4.99 14.35 12.48
N SER A 47 4.49 13.40 13.27
CA SER A 47 4.84 11.99 13.13
C SER A 47 4.36 11.42 11.78
N ILE A 48 3.13 11.76 11.37
CA ILE A 48 2.57 11.36 10.07
C ILE A 48 3.34 12.00 8.92
N GLU A 49 3.66 13.30 8.97
CA GLU A 49 4.41 13.96 7.89
C GLU A 49 5.85 13.45 7.78
N THR A 50 6.48 13.09 8.90
CA THR A 50 7.79 12.43 8.88
C THR A 50 7.70 11.09 8.16
N ALA A 51 6.70 10.27 8.48
CA ALA A 51 6.46 8.99 7.81
C ALA A 51 6.16 9.19 6.31
N ARG A 52 5.41 10.25 5.95
CA ARG A 52 5.11 10.58 4.55
C ARG A 52 6.37 10.85 3.75
N CYS A 53 7.27 11.68 4.26
CA CYS A 53 8.56 11.95 3.63
C CYS A 53 9.42 10.68 3.48
N GLN A 54 9.41 9.79 4.48
CA GLN A 54 10.15 8.53 4.42
C GLN A 54 9.59 7.59 3.34
N VAL A 55 8.27 7.43 3.26
CA VAL A 55 7.62 6.62 2.21
C VAL A 55 7.86 7.21 0.83
N ALA A 56 7.74 8.53 0.69
CA ALA A 56 8.01 9.22 -0.57
C ALA A 56 9.44 8.99 -1.06
N ALA A 57 10.42 9.10 -0.16
CA ALA A 57 11.82 8.84 -0.49
C ALA A 57 12.07 7.37 -0.91
N LEU A 58 11.41 6.40 -0.25
CA LEU A 58 11.49 4.99 -0.63
C LEU A 58 10.87 4.71 -2.01
N ALA A 59 9.79 5.42 -2.34
CA ALA A 59 9.07 5.27 -3.61
C ALA A 59 9.62 6.14 -4.75
N GLY A 60 10.58 7.04 -4.48
CA GLY A 60 11.08 8.00 -5.46
C GLY A 60 10.03 9.05 -5.88
N ALA A 61 9.11 9.40 -4.97
CA ALA A 61 7.99 10.31 -5.23
C ALA A 61 8.10 11.62 -4.43
N ASP A 62 7.34 12.64 -4.83
CA ASP A 62 7.13 13.83 -4.01
C ASP A 62 6.27 13.48 -2.78
N PRO A 63 6.57 14.00 -1.58
CA PRO A 63 5.76 13.75 -0.39
C PRO A 63 4.27 14.07 -0.56
N SER A 64 3.92 15.09 -1.35
CA SER A 64 2.52 15.45 -1.63
C SER A 64 1.77 14.41 -2.46
N ALA A 65 2.48 13.53 -3.19
CA ALA A 65 1.89 12.44 -3.98
C ALA A 65 1.59 11.18 -3.14
N VAL A 66 2.05 11.12 -1.89
CA VAL A 66 1.76 9.99 -1.00
C VAL A 66 0.39 10.18 -0.38
N VAL A 67 -0.48 9.18 -0.54
CA VAL A 67 -1.76 9.07 0.19
C VAL A 67 -1.70 7.80 1.04
N PHE A 68 -1.90 7.92 2.34
CA PHE A 68 -1.98 6.75 3.22
C PHE A 68 -3.38 6.15 3.14
N THR A 69 -3.45 4.86 2.85
CA THR A 69 -4.67 4.04 2.86
C THR A 69 -4.56 2.96 3.94
N SER A 70 -5.65 2.22 4.20
CA SER A 70 -5.64 1.07 5.10
C SER A 70 -4.86 -0.13 4.55
N GLY A 71 -4.58 -0.18 3.25
CA GLY A 71 -3.81 -1.24 2.62
C GLY A 71 -3.87 -1.22 1.08
N GLY A 72 -3.27 -2.25 0.46
CA GLY A 72 -3.14 -2.35 -1.00
C GLY A 72 -4.48 -2.43 -1.74
N THR A 73 -5.47 -3.16 -1.19
CA THR A 73 -6.81 -3.25 -1.77
C THR A 73 -7.49 -1.89 -1.86
N GLU A 74 -7.45 -1.10 -0.78
CA GLU A 74 -8.01 0.26 -0.80
C GLU A 74 -7.24 1.15 -1.78
N ALA A 75 -5.91 1.11 -1.77
CA ALA A 75 -5.09 1.90 -2.70
C ALA A 75 -5.44 1.63 -4.17
N ASN A 76 -5.56 0.36 -4.56
CA ASN A 76 -5.96 -0.04 -5.92
C ASN A 76 -7.35 0.47 -6.28
N ASN A 77 -8.32 0.33 -5.37
CA ASN A 77 -9.68 0.83 -5.59
C ASN A 77 -9.72 2.34 -5.71
N THR A 78 -9.02 3.08 -4.84
CA THR A 78 -8.94 4.54 -4.88
C THR A 78 -8.31 5.04 -6.19
N ALA A 79 -7.24 4.39 -6.65
CA ALA A 79 -6.58 4.76 -7.90
C ALA A 79 -7.49 4.52 -9.11
N LEU A 80 -8.14 3.34 -9.17
CA LEU A 80 -8.89 2.90 -10.34
C LEU A 80 -10.33 3.45 -10.43
N ALA A 81 -10.94 3.81 -9.30
CA ALA A 81 -12.34 4.26 -9.24
C ALA A 81 -12.64 5.48 -10.12
N ASN A 82 -11.64 6.31 -10.43
CA ASN A 82 -11.81 7.54 -11.19
C ASN A 82 -11.75 7.37 -12.71
N TYR A 83 -11.49 6.16 -13.22
CA TYR A 83 -11.28 5.92 -14.65
C TYR A 83 -12.53 5.43 -15.41
N ALA A 84 -13.69 5.30 -14.77
CA ALA A 84 -14.94 5.05 -15.49
C ALA A 84 -15.44 6.35 -16.17
N PRO A 85 -15.74 6.38 -17.49
CA PRO A 85 -15.94 5.26 -18.41
C PRO A 85 -14.78 5.00 -19.40
N SER A 86 -13.57 5.48 -19.13
CA SER A 86 -12.42 5.21 -19.99
C SER A 86 -12.12 3.71 -20.03
N GLN A 87 -11.68 3.22 -21.20
CA GLN A 87 -11.23 1.84 -21.32
C GLN A 87 -9.99 1.65 -20.44
N VAL A 88 -10.08 0.73 -19.48
CA VAL A 88 -8.97 0.32 -18.62
C VAL A 88 -8.37 -0.95 -19.19
N ILE A 89 -7.05 -1.01 -19.26
CA ILE A 89 -6.28 -2.17 -19.70
C ILE A 89 -5.49 -2.70 -18.49
N VAL A 90 -5.55 -4.00 -18.24
CA VAL A 90 -4.86 -4.66 -17.12
C VAL A 90 -4.12 -5.91 -17.60
N SER A 91 -3.12 -6.37 -16.85
CA SER A 91 -2.47 -7.65 -17.15
C SER A 91 -3.33 -8.84 -16.68
N GLN A 92 -3.12 -10.02 -17.24
CA GLN A 92 -3.79 -11.27 -16.78
C GLN A 92 -3.26 -11.80 -15.44
N ILE A 93 -2.28 -11.14 -14.82
CA ILE A 93 -1.65 -11.57 -13.56
C ILE A 93 -1.85 -10.55 -12.42
N GLU A 94 -2.82 -9.65 -12.55
CA GLU A 94 -3.13 -8.71 -11.48
C GLU A 94 -3.65 -9.41 -10.22
N HIS A 95 -3.50 -8.72 -9.08
CA HIS A 95 -4.18 -9.13 -7.86
C HIS A 95 -5.70 -8.95 -8.00
N ASP A 96 -6.48 -9.83 -7.36
CA ASP A 96 -7.94 -9.82 -7.39
C ASP A 96 -8.58 -8.46 -7.01
N SER A 97 -7.91 -7.65 -6.17
CA SER A 97 -8.35 -6.28 -5.86
C SER A 97 -8.45 -5.36 -7.09
N VAL A 98 -7.63 -5.59 -8.13
CA VAL A 98 -7.62 -4.81 -9.37
C VAL A 98 -8.81 -5.23 -10.23
N TYR A 99 -8.97 -6.53 -10.49
CA TYR A 99 -10.11 -7.03 -11.28
C TYR A 99 -11.45 -6.62 -10.70
N ARG A 100 -11.58 -6.63 -9.36
CA ARG A 100 -12.79 -6.19 -8.67
C ARG A 100 -13.03 -4.68 -8.75
N ALA A 101 -11.98 -3.88 -8.83
CA ALA A 101 -12.09 -2.43 -8.96
C ALA A 101 -12.55 -1.98 -10.35
N VAL A 102 -12.22 -2.76 -11.40
CA VAL A 102 -12.54 -2.44 -12.80
C VAL A 102 -13.20 -3.62 -13.53
N PRO A 103 -14.43 -3.99 -13.17
CA PRO A 103 -15.14 -5.06 -13.85
C PRO A 103 -15.35 -4.70 -15.33
N GLY A 104 -14.76 -5.49 -16.24
CA GLY A 104 -14.81 -5.25 -17.69
C GLY A 104 -13.58 -4.57 -18.28
N ALA A 105 -12.48 -4.43 -17.54
CA ALA A 105 -11.19 -4.05 -18.10
C ALA A 105 -10.75 -5.04 -19.21
N LEU A 106 -10.02 -4.53 -20.20
CA LEU A 106 -9.40 -5.36 -21.23
C LEU A 106 -8.15 -6.02 -20.64
N GLU A 107 -8.11 -7.34 -20.64
CA GLU A 107 -6.98 -8.11 -20.13
C GLU A 107 -5.96 -8.41 -21.23
N VAL A 108 -4.69 -8.12 -20.96
CA VAL A 108 -3.55 -8.39 -21.86
C VAL A 108 -2.79 -9.61 -21.38
N ALA A 109 -2.42 -10.47 -22.34
CA ALA A 109 -1.69 -11.69 -22.09
C ALA A 109 -0.33 -11.44 -21.42
N VAL A 110 0.18 -12.49 -20.78
CA VAL A 110 1.54 -12.50 -20.25
C VAL A 110 2.36 -13.61 -20.90
N THR A 111 3.63 -13.33 -21.13
CA THR A 111 4.62 -14.28 -21.60
C THR A 111 4.88 -15.38 -20.56
N SER A 112 5.52 -16.48 -20.98
CA SER A 112 5.97 -17.56 -20.08
C SER A 112 6.96 -17.11 -18.99
N GLN A 113 7.48 -15.88 -19.08
CA GLN A 113 8.35 -15.26 -18.08
C GLN A 113 7.58 -14.38 -17.08
N GLY A 114 6.24 -14.35 -17.15
CA GLY A 114 5.40 -13.54 -16.26
C GLY A 114 5.48 -12.03 -16.54
N ARG A 115 5.74 -11.64 -17.79
CA ARG A 115 5.73 -10.24 -18.25
C ARG A 115 4.58 -10.01 -19.21
N VAL A 116 3.97 -8.82 -19.18
CA VAL A 116 2.97 -8.41 -20.17
C VAL A 116 3.51 -8.60 -21.58
N ASP A 117 2.73 -9.26 -22.42
CA ASP A 117 3.01 -9.41 -23.84
C ASP A 117 2.52 -8.16 -24.58
N LEU A 118 3.45 -7.42 -25.18
CA LEU A 118 3.15 -6.18 -25.91
C LEU A 118 3.07 -6.39 -27.43
N ASP A 119 3.43 -7.58 -27.89
CA ASP A 119 3.58 -7.91 -29.31
C ASP A 119 2.41 -8.75 -29.84
N SER A 120 1.53 -9.23 -28.95
CA SER A 120 0.35 -10.05 -29.25
C SER A 120 -0.89 -9.25 -29.63
#